data_AF-A0A953BIT6-F1
#
_entry.id   AF-A0A953BIT6-F1
#
_cell.length_a   1.000
_cell.length_b   1.000
_cell.length_c   1.000
_cell.angle_alpha   90.00
_cell.angle_beta   90.00
_cell.angle_gamma   90.00
#
_symmetry.space_group_name_H-M   'P 1'
#
loop_
_entity.id
_entity.type
_entity.pdbx_description
1 polymer ?
#
loop_
_entity_poly.entity_id
_entity_poly.type
_entity_poly.pdbx_seq_one_letter_code
_entity_poly.pdbx_strand_id
1 'polypeptide(L)'
;MPETAPPPEEDGGTPPTSPTSTATHPPTSEEADWRARALEAETRLAQLEFESQSLREALAREQQARAIDRALTSAGAIDTEVASLMLASMLEKPDAKADAPDIQLLIETLRASKPFLFESALSTRPSVPSAMSPAISTSPADSLSDLAEQARSRGDRRSLLTYLRARAGLAL
;
A
#
# COMPACT_ATOMS: atom_id res chain seq x y z
N MET A 1 50.97 -54.36 -20.39
CA MET A 1 51.60 -54.51 -21.72
C MET A 1 52.50 -53.29 -21.93
N PRO A 2 53.82 -53.49 -22.03
CA PRO A 2 54.84 -52.43 -22.13
C PRO A 2 55.04 -51.98 -23.60
N GLU A 3 56.08 -51.16 -23.85
CA GLU A 3 56.67 -50.75 -25.16
C GLU A 3 55.98 -49.57 -25.88
N THR A 4 56.65 -48.52 -26.37
CA THR A 4 58.08 -48.16 -26.53
C THR A 4 58.17 -46.64 -26.79
N ALA A 5 59.25 -46.00 -26.32
CA ALA A 5 59.78 -44.70 -26.77
C ALA A 5 61.26 -44.92 -27.18
N PRO A 6 62.04 -43.98 -27.77
CA PRO A 6 61.80 -42.64 -28.35
C PRO A 6 62.56 -42.43 -29.73
N PRO A 7 63.30 -41.31 -30.02
CA PRO A 7 63.03 -40.16 -30.93
C PRO A 7 64.13 -40.03 -32.04
N PRO A 8 64.68 -38.87 -32.53
CA PRO A 8 64.29 -37.44 -32.65
C PRO A 8 64.51 -36.87 -34.10
N GLU A 9 64.66 -35.55 -34.26
CA GLU A 9 65.25 -34.80 -35.42
C GLU A 9 64.29 -34.50 -36.58
N GLU A 10 64.23 -33.33 -37.22
CA GLU A 10 65.06 -32.13 -37.29
C GLU A 10 64.19 -31.10 -38.07
N ASP A 11 64.06 -29.85 -37.64
CA ASP A 11 64.87 -28.71 -38.11
C ASP A 11 63.96 -27.67 -38.81
N GLY A 12 64.32 -26.40 -38.69
CA GLY A 12 63.80 -25.33 -39.54
C GLY A 12 62.83 -24.34 -38.89
N GLY A 13 63.38 -23.22 -38.41
CA GLY A 13 62.75 -21.92 -38.64
C GLY A 13 62.28 -21.16 -37.40
N THR A 14 63.18 -20.39 -36.82
CA THR A 14 62.87 -19.14 -36.10
C THR A 14 62.09 -18.15 -36.99
N PRO A 15 61.44 -17.14 -36.40
CA PRO A 15 60.13 -16.62 -36.78
C PRO A 15 60.19 -15.51 -37.83
N PRO A 16 59.07 -15.20 -38.51
CA PRO A 16 58.76 -13.82 -38.82
C PRO A 16 57.93 -13.23 -37.68
N THR A 17 58.60 -12.54 -36.76
CA THR A 17 58.06 -11.28 -36.25
C THR A 17 57.67 -10.43 -37.45
N SER A 18 56.38 -10.34 -37.74
CA SER A 18 55.82 -9.22 -38.49
C SER A 18 55.55 -8.09 -37.50
N PRO A 19 56.41 -7.07 -37.41
CA PRO A 19 56.00 -5.80 -36.84
C PRO A 19 55.06 -5.11 -37.84
N THR A 20 54.19 -4.26 -37.29
CA THR A 20 53.48 -3.21 -38.03
C THR A 20 52.19 -3.65 -38.72
N SER A 21 51.06 -3.39 -38.08
CA SER A 21 50.16 -2.36 -38.60
C SER A 21 49.20 -1.87 -37.51
N THR A 22 49.73 -1.10 -36.54
CA THR A 22 48.91 -0.10 -35.86
C THR A 22 48.71 1.05 -36.84
N ALA A 23 47.96 0.78 -37.90
CA ALA A 23 47.42 1.85 -38.71
C ALA A 23 46.34 2.52 -37.86
N THR A 24 46.74 3.58 -37.16
CA THR A 24 45.83 4.63 -36.71
C THR A 24 45.24 5.26 -37.97
N HIS A 25 44.31 4.54 -38.62
CA HIS A 25 43.42 5.13 -39.60
C HIS A 25 42.54 6.12 -38.83
N PRO A 26 42.36 7.37 -39.32
CA PRO A 26 41.33 8.23 -38.77
C PRO A 26 40.00 7.46 -38.85
N PRO A 27 39.11 7.56 -37.84
CA PRO A 27 37.81 6.89 -37.91
C PRO A 27 37.18 7.25 -39.25
N THR A 28 36.85 6.24 -40.05
CA THR A 28 36.07 6.45 -41.25
C THR A 28 34.79 7.18 -40.84
N SER A 29 34.31 8.13 -41.65
CA SER A 29 33.14 8.94 -41.29
C SER A 29 31.93 8.08 -40.89
N GLU A 30 31.82 6.89 -41.49
CA GLU A 30 30.82 5.88 -41.15
C GLU A 30 30.98 5.35 -39.72
N GLU A 31 32.19 5.00 -39.27
CA GLU A 31 32.42 4.56 -37.88
C GLU A 31 32.07 5.66 -36.86
N ALA A 32 32.35 6.92 -37.18
CA ALA A 32 31.98 8.05 -36.34
C ALA A 32 30.45 8.20 -36.26
N ASP A 33 29.74 8.07 -37.38
CA ASP A 33 28.28 8.11 -37.44
C ASP A 33 27.64 6.95 -36.67
N TRP A 34 28.18 5.73 -36.78
CA TRP A 34 27.72 4.57 -36.02
C TRP A 34 27.92 4.74 -34.51
N ARG A 35 29.08 5.27 -34.09
CA ARG A 35 29.35 5.57 -32.67
C ARG A 35 28.41 6.66 -32.14
N ALA A 36 28.17 7.72 -32.93
CA ALA A 36 27.23 8.78 -32.54
C ALA A 36 25.80 8.23 -32.35
N ARG A 37 25.33 7.37 -33.26
CA ARG A 37 24.01 6.71 -33.12
C ARG A 37 23.96 5.75 -31.94
N ALA A 38 25.03 5.02 -31.67
CA ALA A 38 25.11 4.12 -30.52
C ALA A 38 25.03 4.91 -29.21
N LEU A 39 25.80 5.99 -29.07
CA LEU A 39 25.74 6.88 -27.90
C LEU A 39 24.38 7.56 -27.74
N GLU A 40 23.74 7.96 -28.84
CA GLU A 40 22.38 8.50 -28.81
C GLU A 40 21.36 7.44 -28.36
N ALA A 41 21.50 6.20 -28.80
CA ALA A 41 20.66 5.10 -28.35
C ALA A 41 20.88 4.79 -26.86
N GLU A 42 22.14 4.75 -26.40
CA GLU A 42 22.49 4.52 -24.99
C GLU A 42 21.95 5.62 -24.07
N THR A 43 22.06 6.90 -24.47
CA THR A 43 21.52 8.00 -23.68
C THR A 43 20.00 7.97 -23.60
N ARG A 44 19.32 7.65 -24.71
CA ARG A 44 17.86 7.45 -24.72
C ARG A 44 17.43 6.27 -23.84
N LEU A 45 18.16 5.16 -23.86
CA LEU A 45 17.88 4.02 -23.00
C LEU A 45 18.04 4.39 -21.52
N ALA A 46 19.15 5.03 -21.14
CA ALA A 46 19.38 5.48 -19.77
C ALA A 46 18.29 6.45 -19.29
N GLN A 47 17.85 7.36 -20.17
CA GLN A 47 16.76 8.29 -19.86
C GLN A 47 15.42 7.55 -19.64
N LEU A 48 15.07 6.63 -20.53
CA LEU A 48 13.84 5.83 -20.40
C LEU A 48 13.87 4.92 -19.16
N GLU A 49 15.02 4.37 -18.82
CA GLU A 49 15.21 3.59 -17.60
C GLU A 49 14.99 4.44 -16.35
N PHE A 50 15.58 5.64 -16.32
CA PHE A 50 15.38 6.59 -15.23
C PHE A 50 13.91 7.03 -15.11
N GLU A 51 13.26 7.37 -16.22
CA GLU A 51 11.84 7.72 -16.24
C GLU A 51 10.98 6.56 -15.75
N SER A 52 11.24 5.33 -16.24
CA SER A 52 10.53 4.14 -15.80
C SER A 52 10.73 3.86 -14.31
N GLN A 53 11.94 4.06 -13.78
CA GLN A 53 12.22 3.87 -12.36
C GLN A 53 11.48 4.91 -11.51
N SER A 54 11.55 6.19 -11.88
CA SER A 54 10.87 7.27 -11.16
C SER A 54 9.35 7.08 -11.14
N LEU A 55 8.76 6.63 -12.25
CA LEU A 55 7.32 6.32 -12.33
C LEU A 55 6.95 5.12 -11.46
N ARG A 56 7.78 4.06 -11.43
CA ARG A 56 7.55 2.90 -10.55
C ARG A 56 7.61 3.30 -9.08
N GLU A 57 8.56 4.14 -8.69
CA GLU A 57 8.67 4.64 -7.33
C GLU A 57 7.48 5.54 -6.94
N ALA A 58 7.03 6.40 -7.86
CA ALA A 58 5.85 7.24 -7.63
C ALA A 58 4.58 6.39 -7.45
N LEU A 59 4.39 5.38 -8.31
CA LEU A 59 3.28 4.43 -8.23
C LEU A 59 3.34 3.62 -6.93
N ALA A 60 4.51 3.14 -6.52
CA ALA A 60 4.67 2.40 -5.28
C ALA A 60 4.29 3.26 -4.05
N ARG A 61 4.73 4.53 -4.02
CA ARG A 61 4.36 5.49 -2.97
C ARG A 61 2.85 5.76 -2.94
N GLU A 62 2.23 5.95 -4.11
CA GLU A 62 0.79 6.18 -4.20
C GLU A 62 -0.02 4.95 -3.76
N GLN A 63 0.41 3.75 -4.17
CA GLN A 63 -0.22 2.50 -3.74
C GLN A 63 -0.13 2.32 -2.23
N GLN A 64 1.03 2.62 -1.65
CA GLN A 64 1.23 2.57 -0.20
C GLN A 64 0.33 3.57 0.53
N ALA A 65 0.25 4.81 0.07
CA ALA A 65 -0.64 5.83 0.64
C ALA A 65 -2.11 5.38 0.61
N ARG A 66 -2.58 4.88 -0.54
CA ARG A 66 -3.95 4.34 -0.68
C ARG A 66 -4.20 3.13 0.23
N ALA A 67 -3.21 2.27 0.43
CA ALA A 67 -3.32 1.12 1.33
C ALA A 67 -3.46 1.57 2.79
N ILE A 68 -2.68 2.57 3.21
CA ILE A 68 -2.76 3.18 4.54
C ILE A 68 -4.13 3.82 4.74
N ASP A 69 -4.61 4.63 3.79
CA ASP A 69 -5.90 5.31 3.90
C ASP A 69 -7.04 4.30 4.06
N ARG A 70 -7.08 3.26 3.21
CA ARG A 70 -8.09 2.19 3.30
C ARG A 70 -8.03 1.49 4.66
N ALA A 71 -6.84 1.20 5.16
CA ALA A 71 -6.65 0.55 6.45
C ALA A 71 -7.15 1.45 7.59
N LEU A 72 -6.82 2.75 7.57
CA LEU A 72 -7.28 3.73 8.55
C LEU A 72 -8.81 3.92 8.53
N THR A 73 -9.40 4.03 7.34
CA THR A 73 -10.86 4.11 7.21
C THR A 73 -11.53 2.83 7.74
N SER A 74 -11.01 1.65 7.40
CA SER A 74 -11.53 0.37 7.91
C SER A 74 -11.39 0.24 9.43
N ALA A 75 -10.39 0.90 10.01
CA ALA A 75 -10.14 0.95 11.43
C ALA A 75 -11.02 1.99 12.17
N GLY A 76 -11.86 2.74 11.45
CA GLY A 76 -12.74 3.77 12.02
C GLY A 76 -11.97 5.02 12.47
N ALA A 77 -10.92 5.42 11.76
CA ALA A 77 -10.24 6.68 12.01
C ALA A 77 -11.18 7.85 11.69
N ILE A 78 -11.36 8.76 12.66
CA ILE A 78 -12.20 9.97 12.54
C ILE A 78 -11.50 11.01 11.66
N ASP A 79 -10.18 11.10 11.81
CA ASP A 79 -9.31 11.98 11.03
C ASP A 79 -8.20 11.16 10.39
N THR A 80 -8.40 10.80 9.12
CA THR A 80 -7.48 9.96 8.35
C THR A 80 -6.18 10.69 8.02
N GLU A 81 -6.20 12.02 7.88
CA GLU A 81 -5.02 12.82 7.54
C GLU A 81 -4.06 12.92 8.72
N VAL A 82 -4.59 13.20 9.91
CA VAL A 82 -3.78 13.24 11.13
C VAL A 82 -3.27 11.84 11.48
N ALA A 83 -4.11 10.82 11.33
CA ALA A 83 -3.70 9.44 11.58
C ALA A 83 -2.62 8.97 10.59
N SER A 84 -2.70 9.32 9.30
CA SER A 84 -1.69 8.96 8.31
C SER A 84 -0.36 9.67 8.55
N LEU A 85 -0.37 10.96 8.92
CA LEU A 85 0.83 11.70 9.31
C LEU A 85 1.52 11.06 10.53
N MET A 86 0.74 10.64 11.52
CA MET A 86 1.27 9.96 12.71
C MET A 86 1.84 8.59 12.36
N LEU A 87 1.16 7.83 11.49
CA LEU A 87 1.65 6.55 11.02
C LEU A 87 2.97 6.70 10.26
N ALA A 88 3.07 7.71 9.38
CA ALA A 88 4.29 8.06 8.67
C ALA A 88 5.44 8.39 9.64
N SER A 89 5.16 9.17 10.70
CA SER A 89 6.16 9.48 11.74
C SER A 89 6.61 8.27 12.56
N MET A 90 5.78 7.22 12.64
CA MET A 90 6.13 5.96 13.31
C MET A 90 6.91 5.04 12.36
N LEU A 91 6.61 5.08 11.07
CA LEU A 91 7.36 4.39 10.01
C LEU A 91 8.78 4.93 9.84
N GLU A 92 8.98 6.24 10.02
CA GLU A 92 10.30 6.88 9.98
C GLU A 92 11.17 6.52 11.20
N LYS A 93 10.58 6.06 12.32
CA LYS A 93 11.34 5.67 13.52
C LYS A 93 11.87 4.24 13.36
N PRO A 94 13.19 4.05 13.21
CA PRO A 94 13.77 2.79 12.77
C PRO A 94 14.16 1.93 13.97
N ASP A 95 13.20 1.50 14.78
CA ASP A 95 13.51 0.64 15.94
C ASP A 95 13.41 -0.88 15.65
N ALA A 96 13.09 -1.30 14.43
CA ALA A 96 13.20 -2.70 14.08
C ALA A 96 13.61 -2.90 12.62
N LYS A 97 14.66 -3.71 12.45
CA LYS A 97 15.05 -4.40 11.21
C LYS A 97 13.94 -5.36 10.75
N ALA A 98 12.74 -4.86 10.50
CA ALA A 98 11.62 -5.64 10.00
C ALA A 98 11.41 -5.26 8.53
N ASP A 99 11.77 -6.19 7.65
CA ASP A 99 11.34 -6.19 6.26
C ASP A 99 9.81 -6.08 6.23
N ALA A 100 9.32 -5.00 5.63
CA ALA A 100 7.90 -4.61 5.55
C ALA A 100 7.22 -4.33 6.91
N PRO A 101 7.01 -3.05 7.27
CA PRO A 101 6.23 -2.70 8.46
C PRO A 101 4.77 -3.15 8.30
N ASP A 102 4.29 -3.96 9.23
CA ASP A 102 2.89 -4.38 9.25
C ASP A 102 2.00 -3.19 9.62
N ILE A 103 1.31 -2.67 8.60
CA ILE A 103 0.40 -1.52 8.72
C ILE A 103 -0.66 -1.77 9.78
N GLN A 104 -1.13 -3.02 9.96
CA GLN A 104 -2.16 -3.34 10.94
C GLN A 104 -1.65 -3.19 12.37
N LEU A 105 -0.44 -3.69 12.67
CA LEU A 105 0.18 -3.54 13.99
C LEU A 105 0.44 -2.06 14.31
N LEU A 106 0.81 -1.26 13.32
CA LEU A 106 0.99 0.18 13.49
C LEU A 106 -0.35 0.89 13.78
N ILE A 107 -1.44 0.48 13.14
CA ILE A 107 -2.77 1.02 13.43
C ILE A 107 -3.23 0.62 14.84
N GLU A 108 -2.97 -0.61 15.28
CA GLU A 108 -3.30 -1.06 16.64
C GLU A 108 -2.51 -0.29 17.71
N THR A 109 -1.22 -0.08 17.50
CA THR A 109 -0.38 0.73 18.40
C THR A 109 -0.81 2.21 18.40
N LEU A 110 -1.20 2.74 17.24
CA LEU A 110 -1.78 4.09 17.13
C LEU A 110 -3.12 4.18 17.87
N ARG A 111 -3.98 3.16 17.75
CA ARG A 111 -5.27 3.08 18.46
C ARG A 111 -5.08 2.99 19.97
N ALA A 112 -4.10 2.22 20.44
CA ALA A 112 -3.79 2.11 21.86
C ALA A 112 -3.24 3.42 22.45
N SER A 113 -2.38 4.12 21.69
CA SER A 113 -1.76 5.38 22.15
C SER A 113 -2.67 6.60 22.01
N LYS A 114 -3.53 6.64 20.98
CA LYS A 114 -4.40 7.78 20.64
C LYS A 114 -5.81 7.30 20.30
N PRO A 115 -6.57 6.80 21.31
CA PRO A 115 -7.90 6.25 21.08
C PRO A 115 -8.90 7.30 20.57
N PHE A 116 -8.69 8.59 20.85
CA PHE A 116 -9.55 9.69 20.39
C PHE A 116 -9.55 9.91 18.87
N LEU A 117 -8.57 9.36 18.15
CA LEU A 117 -8.53 9.39 16.68
C LEU A 117 -9.44 8.32 16.05
N PHE A 118 -10.03 7.42 16.85
CA PHE A 118 -10.82 6.30 16.37
C PHE A 118 -12.22 6.29 16.99
N GLU A 119 -13.23 5.92 16.21
CA GLU A 119 -14.64 5.89 16.64
C GLU A 119 -14.91 4.95 17.82
N SER A 120 -14.08 3.91 18.01
CA SER A 120 -14.26 2.90 19.07
C SER A 120 -14.23 3.46 20.50
N ALA A 121 -13.51 4.57 20.72
CA ALA A 121 -13.43 5.24 22.03
C ALA A 121 -14.70 6.03 22.37
N LEU A 122 -15.48 6.41 21.36
CA LEU A 122 -16.71 7.18 21.51
C LEU A 122 -17.94 6.27 21.61
N SER A 123 -17.95 5.11 20.93
CA SER A 123 -19.09 4.19 20.93
C SER A 123 -19.23 3.28 22.17
N THR A 124 -18.15 3.03 22.92
CA THR A 124 -18.20 2.17 24.12
C THR A 124 -18.63 2.90 25.38
N ARG A 125 -18.71 4.23 25.35
CA ARG A 125 -19.34 4.98 26.42
C ARG A 125 -20.83 5.08 26.11
N PRO A 126 -21.75 4.59 26.96
CA PRO A 126 -23.15 4.91 26.78
C PRO A 126 -23.23 6.43 26.72
N SER A 127 -23.71 6.95 25.58
CA SER A 127 -23.94 8.38 25.37
C SER A 127 -24.92 8.80 26.45
N VAL A 128 -24.39 9.32 27.56
CA VAL A 128 -25.22 9.93 28.59
C VAL A 128 -25.69 11.23 27.94
N PRO A 129 -27.01 11.39 27.70
CA PRO A 129 -27.50 12.58 27.04
C PRO A 129 -27.04 13.80 27.84
N SER A 130 -26.30 14.69 27.18
CA SER A 130 -25.91 15.98 27.75
C SER A 130 -27.18 16.71 28.20
N ALA A 131 -27.21 17.17 29.45
CA ALA A 131 -28.37 17.83 30.06
C ALA A 131 -28.81 19.12 29.32
N MET A 132 -28.04 19.57 28.33
CA MET A 132 -28.30 20.75 27.50
C MET A 132 -28.53 20.41 26.02
N SER A 133 -28.55 19.13 25.63
CA SER A 133 -28.93 18.74 24.27
C SER A 133 -30.45 18.56 24.19
N PRO A 134 -31.12 19.04 23.13
CA PRO A 134 -32.53 18.73 22.93
C PRO A 134 -32.65 17.22 22.86
N ALA A 135 -33.44 16.64 23.77
CA ALA A 135 -33.78 15.23 23.71
C ALA A 135 -34.31 14.96 22.30
N ILE A 136 -33.67 14.04 21.59
CA ILE A 136 -34.22 13.50 20.34
C ILE A 136 -35.58 12.94 20.74
N SER A 137 -36.64 13.71 20.50
CA SER A 137 -37.99 13.24 20.70
C SER A 137 -38.17 12.14 19.67
N THR A 138 -38.08 10.89 20.12
CA THR A 138 -38.42 9.74 19.30
C THR A 138 -39.79 10.03 18.71
N SER A 139 -39.82 10.16 17.38
CA SER A 139 -41.06 10.47 16.70
C SER A 139 -42.05 9.36 17.04
N PRO A 140 -43.35 9.65 17.25
CA PRO A 140 -44.34 8.60 17.46
C PRO A 140 -44.38 7.59 16.30
N ALA A 141 -43.85 7.94 15.13
CA ALA A 141 -43.65 7.04 14.00
C ALA A 141 -42.57 5.97 14.28
N ASP A 142 -41.47 6.34 14.93
CA ASP A 142 -40.35 5.44 15.23
C ASP A 142 -40.77 4.43 16.31
N SER A 143 -41.52 4.89 17.32
CA SER A 143 -42.04 4.00 18.38
C SER A 143 -43.09 3.00 17.87
N LEU A 144 -43.87 3.34 16.84
CA LEU A 144 -44.78 2.40 16.19
C LEU A 144 -44.05 1.32 15.38
N SER A 145 -42.95 1.68 14.71
CA SER A 145 -42.12 0.73 13.95
C SER A 145 -41.50 -0.31 14.88
N ASP A 146 -40.93 0.14 16.00
CA ASP A 146 -40.32 -0.75 17.01
C ASP A 146 -41.33 -1.71 17.63
N LEU A 147 -42.55 -1.23 17.94
CA LEU A 147 -43.63 -2.08 18.45
C LEU A 147 -44.10 -3.12 17.42
N ALA A 148 -44.10 -2.78 16.13
CA ALA A 148 -44.43 -3.72 15.06
C ALA A 148 -43.37 -4.83 14.94
N GLU A 149 -42.09 -4.46 15.03
CA GLU A 149 -40.98 -5.40 14.94
C GLU A 149 -40.89 -6.31 16.17
N GLN A 150 -41.17 -5.80 17.36
CA GLN A 150 -41.31 -6.60 18.57
C GLN A 150 -42.49 -7.58 18.52
N ALA A 151 -43.64 -7.17 17.97
CA ALA A 151 -44.78 -8.07 17.80
C ALA A 151 -44.47 -9.18 16.78
N ARG A 152 -43.77 -8.86 15.70
CA ARG A 152 -43.36 -9.83 14.67
C ARG A 152 -42.32 -10.83 15.18
N SER A 153 -41.32 -10.35 15.90
CA SER A 153 -40.20 -11.18 16.40
C SER A 153 -40.60 -12.09 17.57
N ARG A 154 -41.45 -11.60 18.49
CA ARG A 154 -41.87 -12.38 19.67
C ARG A 154 -43.09 -13.25 19.42
N GLY A 155 -43.96 -12.87 18.47
CA GLY A 155 -45.20 -13.60 18.19
C GLY A 155 -46.21 -13.66 19.34
N ASP A 156 -46.01 -12.87 20.41
CA ASP A 156 -46.89 -12.85 21.58
C ASP A 156 -48.12 -11.97 21.32
N ARG A 157 -49.29 -12.45 21.74
CA ARG A 157 -50.57 -11.75 21.68
C ARG A 157 -50.52 -10.42 22.41
N ARG A 158 -49.79 -10.33 23.53
CA ARG A 158 -49.67 -9.08 24.29
C ARG A 158 -48.95 -7.99 23.48
N SER A 159 -47.82 -8.32 22.87
CA SER A 159 -47.07 -7.38 22.01
C SER A 159 -47.89 -6.91 20.81
N LEU A 160 -48.66 -7.81 20.18
CA LEU A 160 -49.56 -7.45 19.09
C LEU A 160 -50.65 -6.47 19.54
N LEU A 161 -51.29 -6.71 20.68
CA LEU A 161 -52.34 -5.82 21.20
C LEU A 161 -51.79 -4.43 21.56
N THR A 162 -50.59 -4.36 22.12
CA THR A 162 -49.92 -3.08 22.40
C THR A 162 -49.68 -2.29 21.11
N TYR A 163 -49.15 -2.92 20.06
CA TYR A 163 -48.98 -2.30 18.74
C TYR A 163 -50.32 -1.81 18.16
N LEU A 164 -51.37 -2.65 18.20
CA LEU A 164 -52.68 -2.28 17.66
C LEU A 164 -53.32 -1.11 18.42
N ARG A 165 -53.15 -1.02 19.75
CA ARG A 165 -53.63 0.12 20.54
C ARG A 165 -52.87 1.40 20.20
N ALA A 166 -51.56 1.34 20.11
CA ALA A 166 -50.73 2.46 19.71
C ALA A 166 -51.10 2.95 18.30
N ARG A 167 -51.30 2.02 17.36
CA ARG A 167 -51.73 2.32 15.98
C ARG A 167 -53.14 2.92 15.90
N ALA A 168 -54.04 2.53 16.79
CA ALA A 168 -55.41 3.07 16.84
C ALA A 168 -55.49 4.47 17.48
N GLY A 169 -54.36 5.05 17.92
CA GLY A 169 -54.34 6.34 18.61
C GLY A 169 -55.00 6.30 20.00
N LEU A 170 -55.22 5.12 20.56
CA LEU A 170 -55.82 4.90 21.89
C LEU A 170 -54.77 4.98 23.01
N ALA A 171 -53.63 5.61 22.75
CA ALA A 171 -52.50 5.72 23.67
C ALA A 171 -52.34 7.16 24.14
N LEU A 172 -53.01 7.48 25.25
CA LEU A 172 -52.52 8.27 26.39
C LEU A 172 -53.18 7.70 27.65
#